data_AF-A0A938GCC6-F1
#
_entry.id   AF-A0A938GCC6-F1
#
_cell.length_a   1.000
_cell.length_b   1.000
_cell.length_c   1.000
_cell.angle_alpha   90.00
_cell.angle_beta   90.00
_cell.angle_gamma   90.00
#
_symmetry.space_group_name_H-M   'P 1'
#
loop_
_entity.id
_entity.type
_entity.pdbx_description
1 polymer ?
#
loop_
_entity_poly.entity_id
_entity_poly.type
_entity_poly.pdbx_seq_one_letter_code
_entity_poly.pdbx_strand_id
1 'polypeptide(L)'
;MLTESGDAVASEAQVASPESAAPSTAQALGSATYEIIRQRLQVQGNLLRERMAKLDARRQAVFGAIEYKLLKADRIVTAHNCVPRDMVPLGHGRFLFGFNVQFGLKKEINLSDVFAIYSHDEASGLWKESDLGVLQDKTFVTDFKRTYSAPT
;
A
#
# COMPACT_ATOMS: atom_id res chain seq x y z
N MET A 1 -62.30 0.52 6.53
CA MET A 1 -61.00 0.25 5.88
C MET A 1 -60.42 1.61 5.48
N LEU A 2 -59.19 1.87 5.88
CA LEU A 2 -58.48 3.16 5.93
C LEU A 2 -58.18 3.77 4.54
N THR A 3 -58.07 5.11 4.48
CA THR A 3 -57.04 5.91 3.78
C THR A 3 -57.05 7.31 4.43
N GLU A 4 -56.09 7.66 5.29
CA GLU A 4 -54.77 8.28 5.07
C GLU A 4 -54.77 9.79 4.71
N SER A 5 -54.20 10.55 5.66
CA SER A 5 -53.19 11.61 5.50
C SER A 5 -53.58 12.98 4.93
N GLY A 6 -53.49 14.01 5.78
CA GLY A 6 -53.56 15.43 5.41
C GLY A 6 -53.22 16.34 6.60
N ASP A 7 -51.96 16.75 6.64
CA ASP A 7 -51.27 17.61 7.60
C ASP A 7 -51.92 19.01 7.77
N ALA A 8 -51.98 19.54 9.00
CA ALA A 8 -52.17 20.97 9.26
C ALA A 8 -51.85 21.35 10.72
N VAL A 9 -50.59 21.74 10.88
CA VAL A 9 -50.01 22.65 11.88
C VAL A 9 -50.98 23.69 12.46
N ALA A 10 -51.01 23.82 13.80
CA ALA A 10 -51.00 25.10 14.52
C ALA A 10 -50.94 24.86 16.04
N SER A 11 -49.76 25.03 16.63
CA SER A 11 -49.62 25.29 18.07
C SER A 11 -48.63 26.42 18.29
N GLU A 12 -49.18 27.61 18.44
CA GLU A 12 -48.60 28.80 19.08
C GLU A 12 -49.55 29.11 20.24
N ALA A 13 -49.19 29.61 21.41
CA ALA A 13 -47.95 29.92 22.11
C ALA A 13 -48.36 29.82 23.61
N GLN A 14 -47.50 29.57 24.59
CA GLN A 14 -46.53 30.48 25.20
C GLN A 14 -46.05 29.70 26.46
N VAL A 15 -44.81 29.73 26.93
CA VAL A 15 -44.16 30.85 27.62
C VAL A 15 -42.66 30.55 27.71
N ALA A 16 -41.84 31.58 27.50
CA ALA A 16 -40.57 31.91 28.17
C ALA A 16 -39.46 32.31 27.19
N SER A 17 -39.26 33.62 27.05
CA SER A 17 -37.98 34.21 26.66
C SER A 17 -37.28 34.77 27.91
N PRO A 18 -35.99 35.11 27.83
CA PRO A 18 -34.87 34.32 28.31
C PRO A 18 -34.39 34.86 29.66
N GLU A 19 -34.24 33.99 30.66
CA GLU A 19 -33.53 34.37 31.86
C GLU A 19 -32.03 34.39 31.55
N SER A 20 -31.49 35.61 31.48
CA SER A 20 -30.07 35.89 31.36
C SER A 20 -29.31 35.28 32.54
N ALA A 21 -28.85 34.05 32.39
CA ALA A 21 -27.86 33.47 33.27
C ALA A 21 -26.53 34.21 33.03
N ALA A 22 -26.22 35.17 33.91
CA ALA A 22 -24.86 35.67 34.03
C ALA A 22 -23.92 34.46 34.18
N PRO A 23 -22.84 34.35 33.40
CA PRO A 23 -21.94 33.22 33.50
C PRO A 23 -21.43 33.18 34.93
N SER A 24 -21.66 32.06 35.63
CA SER A 24 -21.10 31.88 36.97
C SER A 24 -19.59 32.11 36.89
N THR A 25 -19.01 32.80 37.87
CA THR A 25 -17.57 33.06 37.91
C THR A 25 -16.76 31.77 37.72
N ALA A 26 -17.29 30.63 38.18
CA ALA A 26 -16.74 29.29 37.96
C ALA A 26 -16.74 28.84 36.48
N GLN A 27 -17.79 29.11 35.70
CA GLN A 27 -17.82 28.84 34.25
C GLN A 27 -16.89 29.77 33.48
N ALA A 28 -16.77 31.04 33.88
CA ALA A 28 -15.81 31.97 33.29
C ALA A 28 -14.35 31.58 33.61
N LEU A 29 -14.05 31.19 34.85
CA LEU A 29 -12.73 30.70 35.27
C LEU A 29 -12.38 29.35 34.64
N GLY A 30 -13.37 28.46 34.50
CA GLY A 30 -13.24 27.16 33.83
C GLY A 30 -12.97 27.30 32.33
N SER A 31 -13.66 28.23 31.67
CA SER A 31 -13.43 28.59 30.26
C SER A 31 -12.03 29.19 30.06
N ALA A 32 -11.60 30.11 30.93
CA ALA A 32 -10.26 30.68 30.89
C ALA A 32 -9.17 29.62 31.12
N THR A 33 -9.38 28.68 32.05
CA THR A 33 -8.45 27.59 32.32
C THR A 33 -8.37 26.61 31.14
N TYR A 34 -9.52 26.28 30.54
CA TYR A 34 -9.60 25.45 29.34
C TYR A 34 -8.84 26.07 28.16
N GLU A 35 -9.04 27.37 27.89
CA GLU A 35 -8.37 28.06 26.79
C GLU A 35 -6.84 28.11 27.00
N ILE A 36 -6.37 28.31 28.24
CA ILE A 36 -4.93 28.25 28.54
C ILE A 36 -4.35 26.86 28.28
N ILE A 37 -5.05 25.80 28.73
CA ILE A 37 -4.60 24.41 28.50
C ILE A 37 -4.61 24.09 26.99
N ARG A 38 -5.66 24.50 26.28
CA ARG A 38 -5.79 24.33 24.83
C ARG A 38 -4.66 25.01 24.07
N GLN A 39 -4.34 26.26 24.42
CA GLN A 39 -3.24 27.00 23.81
C GLN A 39 -1.90 26.32 24.08
N ARG A 40 -1.66 25.83 25.31
CA ARG A 40 -0.45 25.07 25.64
C ARG A 40 -0.34 23.78 24.81
N LEU A 41 -1.42 23.02 24.67
CA LEU A 41 -1.44 21.82 23.82
C LEU A 41 -1.17 22.16 22.36
N GLN A 42 -1.73 23.25 21.84
CA GLN A 42 -1.47 23.69 20.47
C GLN A 42 0.01 24.06 20.27
N VAL A 43 0.62 24.79 21.21
CA VAL A 43 2.05 25.13 21.17
C VAL A 43 2.92 23.87 21.16
N GLN A 44 2.64 22.91 22.06
CA GLN A 44 3.38 21.65 22.09
C GLN A 44 3.16 20.82 20.82
N GLY A 45 1.95 20.80 20.28
CA GLY A 45 1.63 20.14 19.01
C GLY A 45 2.37 20.76 17.82
N ASN A 46 2.51 22.08 17.79
CA ASN A 46 3.30 22.78 16.77
C ASN A 46 4.79 22.41 16.89
N LEU A 47 5.35 22.43 18.10
CA LEU A 47 6.74 22.06 18.35
C LEU A 47 7.04 20.61 17.93
N LEU A 48 6.12 19.68 18.20
CA LEU A 48 6.25 18.30 17.77
C LEU A 48 6.25 18.17 16.25
N ARG A 49 5.31 18.85 15.57
CA ARG A 49 5.24 18.87 14.10
C ARG A 49 6.54 19.39 13.48
N GLU A 50 7.09 20.47 14.02
CA GLU A 50 8.35 21.04 13.55
C GLU A 50 9.52 20.05 13.69
N ARG A 51 9.63 19.39 14.85
CA ARG A 51 10.66 18.36 15.09
C ARG A 51 10.50 17.16 14.16
N MET A 52 9.26 16.72 13.92
CA MET A 52 8.97 15.64 12.97
C MET A 52 9.32 16.02 11.55
N ALA A 53 8.99 17.24 11.11
CA ALA A 53 9.36 17.74 9.79
C ALA A 53 10.89 17.80 9.62
N LYS A 54 11.63 18.25 10.64
CA LYS A 54 13.09 18.25 10.61
C LYS A 54 13.69 16.85 10.54
N LEU A 55 13.09 15.88 11.26
CA LEU A 55 13.51 14.49 11.20
C LEU A 55 13.25 13.90 9.82
N ASP A 56 12.06 14.13 9.25
CA ASP A 56 11.72 13.60 7.93
C ASP A 56 12.58 14.24 6.83
N ALA A 57 12.88 15.53 6.91
CA ALA A 57 13.83 16.19 6.00
C ALA A 57 15.23 15.55 6.07
N ARG A 58 15.73 15.22 7.28
CA ARG A 58 16.99 14.48 7.44
C ARG A 58 16.90 13.07 6.88
N ARG A 59 15.77 12.39 7.07
CA ARG A 59 15.53 11.05 6.53
C ARG A 59 15.54 11.09 5.00
N GLN A 60 14.83 12.03 4.39
CA GLN A 60 14.83 12.23 2.94
C GLN A 60 16.23 12.56 2.41
N ALA A 61 17.03 13.35 3.13
CA ALA A 61 18.40 13.66 2.72
C ALA A 61 19.34 12.45 2.79
N VAL A 62 19.20 11.58 3.80
CA VAL A 62 20.06 10.40 3.99
C VAL A 62 19.65 9.23 3.11
N PHE A 63 18.35 8.95 3.02
CA PHE A 63 17.82 7.80 2.29
C PHE A 63 17.47 8.15 0.83
N GLY A 64 17.43 9.43 0.48
CA GLY A 64 16.87 9.92 -0.77
C GLY A 64 15.34 9.92 -0.73
N ALA A 65 14.73 10.93 -1.35
CA ALA A 65 13.34 10.86 -1.77
C ALA A 65 13.31 10.34 -3.20
N ILE A 66 13.37 9.02 -3.38
CA ILE A 66 13.16 8.44 -4.71
C ILE A 66 11.65 8.43 -4.94
N GLU A 67 11.16 9.48 -5.58
CA GLU A 67 9.79 9.49 -6.09
C GLU A 67 9.68 8.48 -7.23
N TYR A 68 9.16 7.30 -6.91
CA TYR A 68 8.82 6.30 -7.90
C TYR A 68 7.51 6.68 -8.56
N LYS A 69 7.60 7.21 -9.78
CA LYS A 69 6.42 7.36 -10.66
C LYS A 69 6.27 6.11 -11.51
N LEU A 70 5.05 5.57 -11.54
CA LEU A 70 4.72 4.49 -12.47
C LEU A 70 4.83 5.03 -13.90
N LEU A 71 5.89 4.61 -14.61
CA LEU A 71 6.12 5.02 -15.99
C LEU A 71 5.23 4.22 -16.96
N LYS A 72 5.08 2.92 -16.68
CA LYS A 72 4.36 1.98 -17.53
C LYS A 72 3.92 0.78 -16.71
N ALA A 73 2.77 0.21 -17.04
CA ALA A 73 2.31 -1.07 -16.52
C ALA A 73 2.01 -1.99 -17.71
N ASP A 74 2.65 -3.15 -17.73
CA ASP A 74 2.47 -4.17 -18.76
C ASP A 74 1.98 -5.48 -18.13
N ARG A 75 1.40 -6.35 -18.95
CA ARG A 75 0.92 -7.67 -18.55
C ARG A 75 1.75 -8.76 -19.21
N ILE A 76 2.23 -9.71 -18.42
CA ILE A 76 2.91 -10.91 -18.89
C ILE A 76 1.95 -12.09 -18.74
N VAL A 77 1.77 -12.84 -19.81
CA VAL A 77 0.96 -14.07 -19.81
C VAL A 77 1.92 -15.24 -19.65
N THR A 78 1.72 -16.04 -18.60
CA THR A 78 2.51 -17.25 -18.32
C THR A 78 1.81 -18.50 -18.85
N ALA A 79 2.56 -19.55 -19.15
CA ALA A 79 2.01 -20.81 -19.66
C ALA A 79 1.17 -21.58 -18.60
N HIS A 80 1.48 -21.41 -17.32
CA HIS A 80 0.81 -22.08 -16.21
C HIS A 80 0.34 -21.11 -15.14
N ASN A 81 -0.65 -21.53 -14.35
CA ASN A 81 -1.07 -20.80 -13.16
C ASN A 81 0.07 -20.82 -12.14
N CYS A 82 0.63 -19.66 -11.87
CA CYS A 82 1.81 -19.52 -11.01
C CYS A 82 1.66 -18.34 -10.06
N VAL A 83 2.31 -18.44 -8.92
CA VAL A 83 2.42 -17.33 -7.96
C VAL A 83 3.76 -16.64 -8.18
N PRO A 84 3.78 -15.35 -8.57
CA PRO A 84 5.04 -14.62 -8.75
C PRO A 84 5.74 -14.45 -7.41
N ARG A 85 7.07 -14.64 -7.38
CA ARG A 85 7.90 -14.51 -6.18
C ARG A 85 8.90 -13.38 -6.28
N ASP A 86 9.58 -13.25 -7.41
CA ASP A 86 10.59 -12.21 -7.60
C ASP A 86 10.81 -11.90 -9.09
N MET A 87 11.39 -10.73 -9.37
CA MET A 87 11.81 -10.33 -10.71
C MET A 87 13.14 -9.58 -10.69
N VAL A 88 14.04 -9.91 -11.62
CA VAL A 88 15.37 -9.29 -11.72
C VAL A 88 15.64 -8.86 -13.16
N PRO A 89 16.07 -7.62 -13.42
CA PRO A 89 16.48 -7.20 -14.75
C PRO A 89 17.82 -7.86 -15.13
N LEU A 90 17.87 -8.48 -16.32
CA LEU A 90 19.09 -9.07 -16.91
C LEU A 90 19.78 -8.13 -17.92
N GLY A 91 19.27 -6.90 -18.08
CA GLY A 91 19.72 -5.95 -19.08
C GLY A 91 19.18 -6.25 -20.48
N HIS A 92 19.35 -5.29 -21.41
CA HIS A 92 18.88 -5.37 -22.79
C HIS A 92 17.38 -5.70 -22.93
N GLY A 93 16.54 -5.14 -22.05
CA GLY A 93 15.09 -5.37 -22.07
C GLY A 93 14.68 -6.80 -21.68
N ARG A 94 15.57 -7.58 -21.06
CA ARG A 94 15.26 -8.92 -20.53
C ARG A 94 15.08 -8.91 -19.03
N PHE A 95 14.13 -9.70 -18.56
CA PHE A 95 13.83 -9.87 -17.15
C PHE A 95 13.77 -11.34 -16.81
N LEU A 96 14.40 -11.71 -15.71
CA LEU A 96 14.25 -13.01 -15.07
C LEU A 96 13.07 -12.93 -14.11
N PHE A 97 12.09 -13.79 -14.31
CA PHE A 97 10.96 -13.95 -13.40
C PHE A 97 11.10 -15.26 -12.64
N GLY A 98 11.02 -15.16 -11.31
CA GLY A 98 10.88 -16.29 -10.41
C GLY A 98 9.41 -16.46 -10.02
N PHE A 99 8.86 -17.63 -10.27
CA PHE A 99 7.48 -17.97 -9.91
C PHE A 99 7.40 -19.41 -9.42
N ASN A 100 6.38 -19.75 -8.66
CA ASN A 100 6.10 -21.14 -8.34
C ASN A 100 4.83 -21.56 -9.07
N VAL A 101 4.93 -22.59 -9.91
CA VAL A 101 3.77 -23.22 -10.52
C VAL A 101 3.07 -24.10 -9.48
N GLN A 102 1.76 -23.95 -9.33
CA GLN A 102 0.98 -24.84 -8.47
C GLN A 102 0.69 -26.14 -9.21
N PHE A 103 1.56 -27.14 -9.05
CA PHE A 103 1.27 -28.49 -9.51
C PHE A 103 0.45 -29.24 -8.46
N GLY A 104 -0.76 -29.67 -8.82
CA GLY A 104 -1.62 -30.41 -7.89
C GLY A 104 -1.09 -31.81 -7.55
N LEU A 105 -0.45 -32.51 -8.50
CA LEU A 105 -0.07 -33.93 -8.34
C LEU A 105 1.39 -34.27 -8.73
N LYS A 106 2.16 -33.33 -9.31
CA LYS A 106 3.56 -33.61 -9.69
C LYS A 106 4.51 -33.24 -8.56
N LYS A 107 5.45 -34.15 -8.25
CA LYS A 107 6.47 -33.98 -7.21
C LYS A 107 7.82 -33.49 -7.72
N GLU A 108 8.06 -33.53 -9.03
CA GLU A 108 9.33 -33.09 -9.62
C GLU A 108 9.20 -31.66 -10.15
N ILE A 109 10.10 -30.79 -9.68
CA ILE A 109 10.18 -29.38 -10.04
C ILE A 109 11.34 -29.21 -11.03
N ASN A 110 11.02 -28.78 -12.25
CA ASN A 110 12.01 -28.45 -13.26
C ASN A 110 12.41 -26.97 -13.19
N LEU A 111 13.50 -26.63 -13.87
CA LEU A 111 13.98 -25.25 -13.90
C LEU A 111 12.98 -24.28 -14.57
N SER A 112 12.31 -24.74 -15.64
CA SER A 112 11.24 -24.01 -16.33
C SER A 112 9.99 -23.80 -15.47
N ASP A 113 9.86 -24.54 -14.37
CA ASP A 113 8.72 -24.44 -13.46
C ASP A 113 8.92 -23.36 -12.39
N VAL A 114 10.17 -22.89 -12.23
CA VAL A 114 10.56 -21.91 -11.21
C VAL A 114 11.01 -20.59 -11.83
N PHE A 115 11.63 -20.66 -13.02
CA PHE A 115 12.17 -19.52 -13.71
C PHE A 115 11.64 -19.42 -15.14
N ALA A 116 11.42 -18.19 -15.60
CA ALA A 116 11.33 -17.89 -17.02
C ALA A 116 11.97 -16.52 -17.31
N ILE A 117 12.55 -16.40 -18.50
CA ILE A 117 13.12 -15.14 -18.98
C ILE A 117 12.13 -14.54 -19.98
N TYR A 118 11.73 -13.29 -19.77
CA TYR A 118 10.92 -12.55 -20.72
C TYR A 118 11.73 -11.42 -21.33
N SER A 119 11.68 -11.30 -22.66
CA SER A 119 12.22 -10.17 -23.40
C SER A 119 11.08 -9.26 -23.85
N HIS A 120 11.30 -7.96 -23.72
CA HIS A 120 10.41 -6.96 -24.26
C HIS A 120 10.67 -6.80 -25.76
N ASP A 121 9.68 -7.08 -26.58
CA ASP A 121 9.72 -6.81 -28.01
C ASP A 121 9.20 -5.38 -28.26
N GLU A 122 10.11 -4.44 -28.53
CA GLU A 122 9.77 -3.04 -28.79
C GLU A 122 8.83 -2.85 -29.99
N ALA A 123 8.85 -3.76 -30.97
CA ALA A 123 8.01 -3.65 -32.16
C ALA A 123 6.55 -4.04 -31.90
N SER A 124 6.30 -5.04 -31.06
CA SER A 124 4.94 -5.49 -30.75
C SER A 124 4.41 -4.95 -29.41
N GLY A 125 5.28 -4.41 -28.56
CA GLY A 125 4.95 -4.00 -27.19
C GLY A 125 4.58 -5.17 -26.28
N LEU A 126 4.86 -6.41 -26.73
CA LEU A 126 4.54 -7.63 -26.02
C LEU A 126 5.79 -8.24 -25.38
N TRP A 127 5.56 -8.94 -24.28
CA TRP A 127 6.58 -9.74 -23.60
C TRP A 127 6.60 -11.14 -24.20
N LYS A 128 7.77 -11.58 -24.63
CA LYS A 128 7.98 -12.92 -25.19
C LYS A 128 8.89 -13.73 -24.29
N GLU A 129 8.49 -14.98 -24.04
CA GLU A 129 9.35 -15.93 -23.34
C GLU A 129 10.60 -16.20 -24.19
N SER A 130 11.74 -16.14 -23.54
CA SER A 130 13.07 -16.30 -24.12
C SER A 130 13.77 -17.52 -23.52
N ASP A 131 14.80 -18.00 -24.21
CA ASP A 131 15.52 -19.19 -23.78
C ASP A 131 16.18 -19.04 -22.40
N LEU A 132 16.12 -20.12 -21.61
CA LEU A 132 16.72 -20.23 -20.27
C LEU A 132 18.20 -20.62 -20.30
N GLY A 133 18.85 -20.65 -21.47
CA GLY A 133 20.25 -21.09 -21.60
C GLY A 133 21.24 -20.44 -20.63
N VAL A 134 20.98 -19.20 -20.20
CA VAL A 134 21.78 -18.49 -19.18
C VAL A 134 21.80 -19.20 -17.83
N LEU A 135 20.73 -19.92 -17.48
CA LEU A 135 20.57 -20.65 -16.22
C LEU A 135 20.90 -22.15 -16.37
N GLN A 136 21.32 -22.62 -17.54
CA GLN A 136 21.68 -24.03 -17.75
C GLN A 136 23.15 -24.35 -17.37
N ASP A 137 23.78 -23.54 -16.52
CA ASP A 137 25.10 -23.87 -16.02
C ASP A 137 25.09 -25.15 -15.18
N LYS A 138 26.11 -26.00 -15.36
CA LYS A 138 26.19 -27.32 -14.70
C LYS A 138 26.23 -27.20 -13.18
N THR A 139 26.90 -26.18 -12.65
CA THR A 139 27.01 -25.94 -11.21
C THR A 139 25.65 -25.58 -10.66
N PHE A 140 24.99 -24.61 -11.30
CA PHE A 140 23.68 -24.13 -10.89
C PHE A 140 22.60 -25.22 -10.93
N VAL A 141 22.53 -26.03 -12.00
CA VAL A 141 21.56 -27.13 -12.10
C VAL A 141 21.78 -28.18 -11.00
N THR A 142 23.03 -28.44 -10.64
CA THR A 142 23.38 -29.36 -9.54
C THR A 142 22.91 -28.81 -8.20
N ASP A 143 23.17 -27.54 -7.93
CA ASP A 143 22.73 -26.87 -6.70
C ASP A 143 21.20 -26.75 -6.63
N PHE A 144 20.53 -26.45 -7.73
CA PHE A 144 19.07 -26.41 -7.82
C PHE A 144 18.47 -27.77 -7.44
N LYS A 145 18.95 -28.86 -8.04
CA LYS A 145 18.49 -30.22 -7.71
C LYS A 145 18.74 -30.55 -6.25
N ARG A 146 19.87 -30.12 -5.68
CA ARG A 146 20.18 -30.33 -4.26
C ARG A 146 19.17 -29.63 -3.35
N THR A 147 18.80 -28.38 -3.64
CA THR A 147 17.83 -27.62 -2.82
C THR A 147 16.44 -28.26 -2.83
N TYR A 148 15.99 -28.79 -3.97
CA TYR A 148 14.67 -29.42 -4.08
C TYR A 148 14.65 -30.93 -3.77
N SER A 149 15.82 -31.58 -3.72
CA SER A 149 15.96 -33.00 -3.31
C SER A 149 16.28 -33.17 -1.83
N ALA A 150 16.67 -32.10 -1.12
CA ALA A 150 16.94 -32.18 0.31
C ALA A 150 15.60 -32.34 1.07
N PRO A 151 15.45 -33.38 1.91
CA PRO A 151 14.27 -33.47 2.76
C PRO A 151 14.29 -32.29 3.73
N THR A 152 13.23 -31.49 3.68
CA THR A 152 12.94 -30.46 4.69
C THR A 152 12.43 -31.13 5.96
#